data_AF-A0A444RMU5-F1
#
_entry.id   AF-A0A444RMU5-F1
#
_cell.length_a   1.000
_cell.length_b   1.000
_cell.length_c   1.000
_cell.angle_alpha   90.00
_cell.angle_beta   90.00
_cell.angle_gamma   90.00
#
_symmetry.space_group_name_H-M   'P 1'
#
loop_
_entity.id
_entity.type
_entity.pdbx_description
1 polymer ?
#
loop_
_entity_poly.entity_id
_entity_poly.type
_entity_poly.pdbx_seq_one_letter_code
_entity_poly.pdbx_strand_id
1 'polypeptide(L)'
;MSSRIPRHASRALRQVARASRAPITASRTFSTSSSQYATAAVASSISIPTSYVSPTKPPSARPSETRKSQLIRTYTSLLRTAPLVLFLQHNNLTAQEWASIRRELRAALAAVPAPAGQTVDIVPDVTLNVLRTRMFSVALKIVSFFDAKAASTKTPLVHDLSEAAYNSIKEIEVPESSAYAEVAPLLVGPTAALVFPAVSPAHLAAALKVLAPGPAGSATAPPARKKNPGYYEPLCQNGLAKLLLVGGRVEGSVFDVDGVRWVGGIEGGMEGLRAQLIGMLQSAGLGLTSALEAGGKSVWLALEGRKVQLEEEQGDKKWESS
;
A
#
# COMPACT_ATOMS: atom_id res chain seq x y z
N MET A 1 24.30 41.36 22.37
CA MET A 1 24.52 42.77 22.04
C MET A 1 24.55 42.91 20.52
N SER A 2 23.78 43.87 20.02
CA SER A 2 23.19 43.91 18.67
C SER A 2 24.21 44.08 17.54
N SER A 3 24.06 43.30 16.45
CA SER A 3 24.77 43.54 15.20
C SER A 3 23.83 43.56 13.99
N ARG A 4 23.78 44.75 13.38
CA ARG A 4 23.82 45.07 11.93
C ARG A 4 22.77 44.44 11.01
N ILE A 5 21.82 45.27 10.59
CA ILE A 5 21.09 45.13 9.32
C ILE A 5 21.60 46.22 8.36
N PRO A 6 22.24 45.88 7.23
CA PRO A 6 22.36 46.79 6.10
C PRO A 6 21.20 46.60 5.11
N ARG A 7 20.58 47.73 4.75
CA ARG A 7 19.61 47.87 3.66
C ARG A 7 20.35 47.65 2.33
N HIS A 8 19.95 46.62 1.57
CA HIS A 8 20.47 46.41 0.22
C HIS A 8 19.54 46.99 -0.84
N ALA A 9 20.19 47.74 -1.73
CA ALA A 9 19.68 48.44 -2.90
C ALA A 9 18.90 47.56 -3.87
N SER A 10 17.80 48.11 -4.37
CA SER A 10 17.05 47.64 -5.53
C SER A 10 17.91 47.76 -6.80
N ARG A 11 18.30 46.63 -7.38
CA ARG A 11 18.96 46.54 -8.69
C ARG A 11 17.94 46.20 -9.76
N ALA A 12 17.91 47.05 -10.78
CA ALA A 12 17.14 46.93 -12.00
C ALA A 12 17.42 45.61 -12.74
N LEU A 13 16.35 44.92 -13.16
CA LEU A 13 16.44 43.77 -14.05
C LEU A 13 16.45 44.24 -15.51
N ARG A 14 17.62 44.16 -16.14
CA ARG A 14 17.80 44.21 -17.60
C ARG A 14 17.30 42.88 -18.19
N GLN A 15 16.25 42.92 -19.00
CA GLN A 15 15.90 41.82 -19.89
C GLN A 15 16.82 41.83 -21.12
N VAL A 16 17.52 40.72 -21.34
CA VAL A 16 18.28 40.44 -22.57
C VAL A 16 17.36 39.73 -23.54
N ALA A 17 16.95 40.44 -24.60
CA ALA A 17 16.32 39.85 -25.78
C ALA A 17 17.42 39.20 -26.65
N ARG A 18 17.19 37.95 -27.07
CA ARG A 18 18.04 37.25 -28.05
C ARG A 18 17.20 36.98 -29.29
N ALA A 19 17.46 37.75 -30.35
CA ALA A 19 16.94 37.53 -31.68
C ALA A 19 18.05 36.95 -32.56
N SER A 20 17.75 35.90 -33.32
CA SER A 20 18.57 35.46 -34.45
C SER A 20 17.65 35.00 -35.58
N ARG A 21 17.42 35.87 -36.56
CA ARG A 21 16.91 35.49 -37.88
C ARG A 21 17.62 36.37 -38.92
N ALA A 22 18.27 35.70 -39.87
CA ALA A 22 19.09 36.28 -40.92
C ALA A 22 18.22 36.94 -42.03
N PRO A 23 18.81 37.82 -42.86
CA PRO A 23 18.08 38.76 -43.71
C PRO A 23 17.90 38.23 -45.14
N ILE A 24 16.79 38.60 -45.79
CA ILE A 24 16.67 38.59 -47.25
C ILE A 24 16.05 39.93 -47.69
N THR A 25 16.68 40.49 -48.70
CA THR A 25 16.59 41.82 -49.28
C THR A 25 15.29 42.15 -50.02
N ALA A 26 14.82 43.38 -49.77
CA ALA A 26 14.23 44.39 -50.66
C ALA A 26 13.40 43.97 -51.89
N SER A 27 12.18 44.52 -51.95
CA SER A 27 11.70 45.28 -53.12
C SER A 27 10.72 46.37 -52.68
N ARG A 28 10.99 47.59 -53.13
CA ARG A 28 10.17 48.80 -52.95
C ARG A 28 9.06 48.80 -54.00
N THR A 29 7.87 49.26 -53.64
CA THR A 29 7.09 50.21 -54.47
C THR A 29 5.85 50.74 -53.74
N PHE A 30 5.83 52.07 -53.63
CA PHE A 30 4.72 53.04 -53.66
C PHE A 30 3.43 52.83 -52.85
N SER A 31 3.27 53.71 -51.85
CA SER A 31 1.99 54.15 -51.32
C SER A 31 1.14 54.84 -52.38
N THR A 32 -0.12 54.43 -52.48
CA THR A 32 -1.23 55.29 -52.85
C THR A 32 -2.37 55.09 -51.84
N SER A 33 -2.90 56.21 -51.39
CA SER A 33 -3.93 56.42 -50.38
C SER A 33 -5.21 55.60 -50.55
N SER A 34 -5.68 54.98 -49.45
CA SER A 34 -7.08 55.08 -49.03
C SER A 34 -7.17 54.88 -47.52
N SER A 35 -7.67 55.90 -46.81
CA SER A 35 -8.11 55.80 -45.42
C SER A 35 -9.29 54.83 -45.34
N GLN A 36 -9.03 53.56 -45.11
CA GLN A 36 -10.07 52.61 -44.72
C GLN A 36 -10.18 52.66 -43.20
N TYR A 37 -11.30 53.22 -42.73
CA TYR A 37 -11.71 53.11 -41.34
C TYR A 37 -11.73 51.63 -40.98
N ALA A 38 -10.99 51.26 -39.93
CA ALA A 38 -11.08 49.93 -39.35
C ALA A 38 -12.49 49.78 -38.77
N THR A 39 -13.42 49.26 -39.57
CA THR A 39 -14.65 48.67 -39.04
C THR A 39 -14.18 47.51 -38.19
N ALA A 40 -14.42 47.57 -36.88
CA ALA A 40 -14.22 46.46 -35.99
C ALA A 40 -15.03 45.28 -36.53
N ALA A 41 -14.38 44.42 -37.31
CA ALA A 41 -14.88 43.09 -37.57
C ALA A 41 -14.97 42.47 -36.19
N VAL A 42 -16.20 42.33 -35.69
CA VAL A 42 -16.49 41.57 -34.49
C VAL A 42 -15.86 40.21 -34.75
N ALA A 43 -14.69 39.97 -34.18
CA ALA A 43 -14.10 38.65 -34.16
C ALA A 43 -15.18 37.81 -33.49
N SER A 44 -15.86 36.97 -34.27
CA SER A 44 -16.86 36.04 -33.79
C SER A 44 -16.16 35.16 -32.78
N SER A 45 -16.26 35.56 -31.51
CA SER A 45 -15.69 34.83 -30.40
C SER A 45 -16.31 33.45 -30.44
N ILE A 46 -15.51 32.43 -30.72
CA ILE A 46 -15.94 31.03 -30.61
C ILE A 46 -16.31 30.83 -29.14
N SER A 47 -17.59 31.00 -28.82
CA SER A 47 -18.13 30.82 -27.49
C SER A 47 -18.43 29.35 -27.32
N ILE A 48 -17.79 28.74 -26.33
CA ILE A 48 -18.10 27.38 -25.92
C ILE A 48 -19.58 27.35 -25.48
N PRO A 49 -20.39 26.39 -25.96
CA PRO A 49 -21.81 26.35 -25.58
C PRO A 49 -21.95 26.18 -24.07
N THR A 50 -22.94 26.82 -23.46
CA THR A 50 -23.19 26.78 -22.01
C THR A 50 -23.44 25.36 -21.47
N SER A 51 -23.85 24.44 -22.35
CA SER A 51 -24.04 23.01 -22.04
C SER A 51 -22.75 22.17 -22.13
N TYR A 52 -21.63 22.76 -22.54
CA TYR A 52 -20.37 22.05 -22.64
C TYR A 52 -19.82 21.71 -21.26
N VAL A 53 -19.54 20.42 -21.05
CA VAL A 53 -18.80 19.96 -19.89
C VAL A 53 -17.45 19.43 -20.33
N SER A 54 -16.39 19.89 -19.66
CA SER A 54 -15.04 19.45 -19.96
C SER A 54 -14.87 17.96 -19.63
N PRO A 55 -14.30 17.15 -20.53
CA PRO A 55 -14.07 15.71 -20.27
C PRO A 55 -13.26 15.42 -19.00
N THR A 56 -12.36 16.32 -18.64
CA THR A 56 -11.48 16.21 -17.45
C THR A 56 -12.15 16.69 -16.15
N LYS A 57 -13.24 17.45 -16.25
CA LYS A 57 -14.00 17.99 -15.11
C LYS A 57 -15.49 17.69 -15.29
N PRO A 58 -15.89 16.41 -15.15
CA PRO A 58 -17.29 16.04 -15.14
C PRO A 58 -18.02 16.70 -13.95
N PRO A 59 -19.35 16.90 -14.02
CA PRO A 59 -20.14 17.40 -12.90
C PRO A 59 -20.09 16.40 -11.74
N SER A 60 -19.83 16.91 -10.54
CA SER A 60 -19.66 16.13 -9.32
C SER A 60 -20.56 16.67 -8.21
N ALA A 61 -20.99 15.81 -7.27
CA ALA A 61 -21.89 16.19 -6.18
C ALA A 61 -21.36 17.35 -5.31
N ARG A 62 -20.02 17.46 -5.22
CA ARG A 62 -19.34 18.58 -4.57
C ARG A 62 -18.29 19.16 -5.50
N PRO A 63 -17.89 20.43 -5.33
CA PRO A 63 -16.87 21.03 -6.18
C PRO A 63 -15.56 20.25 -6.15
N SER A 64 -15.04 19.91 -7.33
CA SER A 64 -13.83 19.09 -7.49
C SER A 64 -12.55 19.82 -7.06
N GLU A 65 -12.54 21.15 -7.05
CA GLU A 65 -11.37 21.96 -6.68
C GLU A 65 -11.03 21.90 -5.19
N THR A 66 -11.99 21.50 -4.35
CA THR A 66 -11.73 21.48 -2.90
C THR A 66 -10.75 20.38 -2.53
N ARG A 67 -9.85 20.67 -1.57
CA ARG A 67 -8.92 19.68 -1.01
C ARG A 67 -9.61 18.41 -0.53
N LYS A 68 -10.84 18.51 -0.01
CA LYS A 68 -11.62 17.36 0.47
C LYS A 68 -11.97 16.41 -0.68
N SER A 69 -12.49 16.94 -1.79
CA SER A 69 -12.83 16.16 -2.98
C SER A 69 -11.59 15.50 -3.59
N GLN A 70 -10.47 16.22 -3.66
CA GLN A 70 -9.20 15.68 -4.16
C GLN A 70 -8.67 14.55 -3.28
N LEU A 71 -8.70 14.72 -1.94
CA LEU A 71 -8.28 13.66 -1.01
C LEU A 71 -9.12 12.40 -1.15
N ILE A 72 -10.44 12.52 -1.33
CA ILE A 72 -11.31 11.35 -1.55
C ILE A 72 -10.88 10.62 -2.82
N ARG A 73 -10.67 11.33 -3.94
CA ARG A 73 -10.21 10.73 -5.20
C ARG A 73 -8.85 10.04 -5.07
N THR A 74 -7.92 10.65 -4.34
CA THR A 74 -6.61 10.04 -4.08
C THR A 74 -6.76 8.78 -3.23
N TYR A 75 -7.58 8.81 -2.18
CA TYR A 75 -7.78 7.66 -1.30
C TYR A 75 -8.57 6.52 -1.96
N THR A 76 -9.57 6.80 -2.80
CA THR A 76 -10.28 5.75 -3.55
C THR A 76 -9.35 5.07 -4.56
N SER A 77 -8.50 5.85 -5.24
CA SER A 77 -7.46 5.30 -6.11
C SER A 77 -6.50 4.41 -5.32
N LEU A 78 -5.98 4.92 -4.20
CA LEU A 78 -5.06 4.21 -3.32
C LEU A 78 -5.65 2.89 -2.82
N LEU A 79 -6.90 2.90 -2.36
CA LEU A 79 -7.57 1.70 -1.85
C LEU A 79 -7.85 0.63 -2.92
N ARG A 80 -7.95 1.03 -4.20
CA ARG A 80 -8.10 0.09 -5.32
C ARG A 80 -6.77 -0.46 -5.81
N THR A 81 -5.72 0.35 -5.80
CA THR A 81 -4.40 -0.04 -6.33
C THR A 81 -3.51 -0.72 -5.30
N ALA A 82 -3.68 -0.39 -4.01
CA ALA A 82 -2.85 -0.93 -2.94
C ALA A 82 -3.53 -2.14 -2.27
N PRO A 83 -3.04 -3.36 -2.51
CA PRO A 83 -3.59 -4.55 -1.87
C PRO A 83 -3.24 -4.65 -0.39
N LEU A 84 -2.16 -3.99 0.07
CA LEU A 84 -1.70 -4.03 1.45
C LEU A 84 -1.54 -2.62 2.02
N VAL A 85 -2.29 -2.32 3.08
CA VAL A 85 -2.26 -1.03 3.79
C VAL A 85 -2.19 -1.29 5.30
N LEU A 86 -1.14 -0.82 5.97
CA LEU A 86 -1.06 -0.88 7.43
C LEU A 86 -1.49 0.44 8.04
N PHE A 87 -2.31 0.40 9.08
CA PHE A 87 -2.77 1.57 9.83
C PHE A 87 -1.94 1.76 11.09
N LEU A 88 -1.32 2.93 11.18
CA LEU A 88 -0.56 3.37 12.34
C LEU A 88 -1.25 4.58 12.96
N GLN A 89 -1.45 4.58 14.26
CA GLN A 89 -1.80 5.78 15.00
C GLN A 89 -0.52 6.56 15.28
N HIS A 90 -0.58 7.88 15.10
CA HIS A 90 0.58 8.74 15.28
C HIS A 90 0.27 9.85 16.28
N ASN A 91 1.12 10.04 17.30
CA ASN A 91 0.92 11.07 18.32
C ASN A 91 1.95 12.19 18.17
N ASN A 92 1.54 13.34 17.62
CA ASN A 92 2.34 14.58 17.57
C ASN A 92 3.82 14.40 17.17
N LEU A 93 4.08 13.71 16.05
CA LEU A 93 5.44 13.58 15.51
C LEU A 93 5.91 14.88 14.84
N THR A 94 7.19 15.20 15.04
CA THR A 94 7.83 16.33 14.36
C THR A 94 8.27 15.95 12.95
N ALA A 95 8.54 16.94 12.10
CA ALA A 95 9.02 16.71 10.74
C ALA A 95 10.37 15.97 10.69
N GLN A 96 11.25 16.22 11.68
CA GLN A 96 12.55 15.56 11.78
C GLN A 96 12.39 14.08 12.17
N GLU A 97 11.48 13.76 13.09
CA GLU A 97 11.13 12.39 13.46
C GLU A 97 10.54 11.63 12.26
N TRP A 98 9.65 12.25 11.49
CA TRP A 98 9.15 11.65 10.26
C TRP A 98 10.25 11.37 9.23
N ALA A 99 11.20 12.29 9.09
CA ALA A 99 12.31 12.13 8.17
C ALA A 99 13.24 10.98 8.60
N SER A 100 13.54 10.85 9.90
CA SER A 100 14.36 9.75 10.43
C SER A 100 13.68 8.40 10.26
N ILE A 101 12.39 8.29 10.61
CA ILE A 101 11.61 7.04 10.43
C ILE A 101 11.57 6.63 8.96
N ARG A 102 11.30 7.57 8.03
CA ARG A 102 11.27 7.28 6.59
C ARG A 102 12.65 6.91 6.04
N ARG A 103 13.74 7.43 6.61
CA ARG A 103 15.12 7.04 6.26
C ARG A 103 15.37 5.58 6.63
N GLU A 104 15.08 5.20 7.88
CA GLU A 104 15.28 3.82 8.34
C GLU A 104 14.37 2.83 7.63
N LEU A 105 13.11 3.21 7.35
CA LEU A 105 12.18 2.38 6.59
C LEU A 105 12.72 2.09 5.18
N ARG A 106 13.20 3.11 4.46
CA ARG A 106 13.80 2.91 3.13
C ARG A 106 15.05 2.03 3.19
N ALA A 107 15.91 2.24 4.19
CA ALA A 107 17.10 1.41 4.39
C ALA A 107 16.74 -0.06 4.67
N ALA A 108 15.70 -0.31 5.48
CA ALA A 108 15.23 -1.65 5.79
C ALA A 108 14.60 -2.34 4.58
N LEU A 109 13.80 -1.61 3.79
CA LEU A 109 13.21 -2.16 2.55
C LEU A 109 14.27 -2.45 1.49
N ALA A 110 15.28 -1.59 1.34
CA ALA A 110 16.37 -1.81 0.40
C ALA A 110 17.27 -3.02 0.77
N ALA A 111 17.27 -3.42 2.05
CA ALA A 111 18.02 -4.59 2.50
C ALA A 111 17.31 -5.92 2.21
N VAL A 112 16.05 -5.90 1.76
CA VAL A 112 15.29 -7.11 1.42
C VAL A 112 15.74 -7.58 0.03
N PRO A 113 16.19 -8.83 -0.13
CA PRO A 113 16.50 -9.37 -1.44
C PRO A 113 15.22 -9.44 -2.28
N ALA A 114 15.28 -8.98 -3.53
CA ALA A 114 14.16 -9.08 -4.45
C ALA A 114 13.73 -10.55 -4.59
N PRO A 115 12.43 -10.88 -4.46
CA PRO A 115 11.97 -12.24 -4.64
C PRO A 115 12.30 -12.70 -6.07
N ALA A 116 12.89 -13.89 -6.20
CA ALA A 116 13.29 -14.44 -7.48
C ALA A 116 12.09 -14.48 -8.44
N GLY A 117 12.13 -13.64 -9.49
CA GLY A 117 11.13 -13.63 -10.57
C GLY A 117 10.32 -12.33 -10.75
N GLN A 118 10.48 -11.31 -9.89
CA GLN A 118 9.81 -10.01 -10.09
C GLN A 118 10.84 -8.93 -10.46
N THR A 119 10.77 -8.43 -11.69
CA THR A 119 11.71 -7.42 -12.24
C THR A 119 11.35 -5.98 -11.85
N VAL A 120 10.35 -5.79 -10.98
CA VAL A 120 9.84 -4.47 -10.60
C VAL A 120 10.22 -4.19 -9.17
N ASP A 121 11.09 -3.20 -8.96
CA ASP A 121 11.46 -2.71 -7.64
C ASP A 121 10.25 -2.08 -6.96
N ILE A 122 9.75 -2.72 -5.90
CA ILE A 122 8.58 -2.28 -5.12
C ILE A 122 8.93 -1.13 -4.17
N VAL A 123 10.20 -1.07 -3.74
CA VAL A 123 10.72 -0.15 -2.72
C VAL A 123 10.38 1.33 -2.94
N PRO A 124 10.51 1.93 -4.15
CA PRO A 124 10.21 3.36 -4.35
C PRO A 124 8.73 3.70 -4.16
N ASP A 125 7.85 2.75 -4.44
CA ASP A 125 6.40 2.93 -4.39
C ASP A 125 5.82 2.70 -2.98
N VAL A 126 6.59 2.11 -2.07
CA VAL A 126 6.20 1.98 -0.66
C VAL A 126 6.27 3.34 0.01
N THR A 127 5.11 3.85 0.43
CA THR A 127 4.99 5.19 1.01
C THR A 127 4.34 5.18 2.38
N LEU A 128 4.90 5.98 3.29
CA LEU A 128 4.35 6.26 4.62
C LEU A 128 3.70 7.64 4.61
N ASN A 129 2.37 7.66 4.54
CA ASN A 129 1.57 8.87 4.40
C ASN A 129 0.66 9.09 5.62
N VAL A 130 0.51 10.35 6.03
CA VAL A 130 -0.47 10.75 7.05
C VAL A 130 -1.84 10.87 6.40
N LEU A 131 -2.85 10.21 6.97
CA LEU A 131 -4.20 10.18 6.44
C LEU A 131 -5.09 11.21 7.11
N ARG A 132 -6.12 11.63 6.35
CA ARG A 132 -7.25 12.38 6.92
C ARG A 132 -8.40 11.41 7.13
N THR A 133 -8.54 10.91 8.35
CA THR A 133 -9.48 9.85 8.74
C THR A 133 -10.89 10.06 8.22
N ARG A 134 -11.48 11.24 8.40
CA ARG A 134 -12.85 11.53 7.91
C ARG A 134 -13.03 11.41 6.39
N MET A 135 -12.00 11.72 5.60
CA MET A 135 -12.07 11.60 4.13
C MET A 135 -11.74 10.18 3.70
N PHE A 136 -10.84 9.52 4.42
CA PHE A 136 -10.47 8.14 4.19
C PHE A 136 -11.63 7.19 4.52
N SER A 137 -12.41 7.45 5.57
CA SER A 137 -13.62 6.66 5.87
C SER A 137 -14.67 6.78 4.77
N VAL A 138 -14.89 7.97 4.22
CA VAL A 138 -15.77 8.15 3.04
C VAL A 138 -15.23 7.40 1.83
N ALA A 139 -13.91 7.45 1.58
CA ALA A 139 -13.30 6.71 0.49
C ALA A 139 -13.48 5.19 0.63
N LEU A 140 -13.34 4.64 1.85
CA LEU A 140 -13.63 3.23 2.11
C LEU A 140 -15.10 2.88 1.84
N LYS A 141 -16.05 3.74 2.25
CA LYS A 141 -17.48 3.52 1.94
C LYS A 141 -17.73 3.48 0.44
N ILE A 142 -17.14 4.41 -0.33
CA ILE A 142 -17.23 4.41 -1.80
C ILE A 142 -16.71 3.08 -2.34
N VAL A 143 -15.50 2.67 -1.95
CA VAL A 143 -14.87 1.46 -2.51
C VAL A 143 -15.61 0.17 -2.12
N SER A 144 -16.19 0.11 -0.92
CA SER A 144 -16.88 -1.10 -0.45
C SER A 144 -18.31 -1.23 -0.99
N PHE A 145 -19.01 -0.12 -1.26
CA PHE A 145 -20.45 -0.17 -1.53
C PHE A 145 -20.88 0.41 -2.88
N PHE A 146 -20.03 1.16 -3.57
CA PHE A 146 -20.40 1.77 -4.84
C PHE A 146 -19.96 0.91 -6.04
N ASP A 147 -20.93 0.34 -6.74
CA ASP A 147 -20.73 -0.41 -7.97
C ASP A 147 -20.90 0.49 -9.21
N ALA A 148 -19.77 0.93 -9.77
CA ALA A 148 -19.74 1.75 -10.98
C ALA A 148 -20.41 1.08 -12.19
N LYS A 149 -20.35 -0.25 -12.30
CA LYS A 149 -20.98 -1.02 -13.39
C LYS A 149 -22.51 -0.93 -13.34
N ALA A 150 -23.10 -1.05 -12.16
CA ALA A 150 -24.54 -0.94 -11.97
C ALA A 150 -25.04 0.51 -12.17
N ALA A 151 -24.24 1.49 -11.73
CA ALA A 151 -24.54 2.91 -11.89
C ALA A 151 -24.48 3.37 -13.36
N SER A 152 -23.59 2.79 -14.17
CA SER A 152 -23.44 3.15 -15.60
C SER A 152 -24.72 2.97 -16.41
N THR A 153 -25.57 2.02 -16.04
CA THR A 153 -26.84 1.76 -16.75
C THR A 153 -27.86 2.88 -16.52
N LYS A 154 -27.81 3.55 -15.36
CA LYS A 154 -28.76 4.60 -14.97
C LYS A 154 -28.25 5.99 -15.33
N THR A 155 -26.95 6.24 -15.17
CA THR A 155 -26.33 7.54 -15.40
C THR A 155 -24.98 7.38 -16.08
N PRO A 156 -24.64 8.22 -17.08
CA PRO A 156 -23.36 8.11 -17.80
C PRO A 156 -22.14 8.52 -16.94
N LEU A 157 -22.37 9.13 -15.77
CA LEU A 157 -21.30 9.61 -14.87
C LEU A 157 -21.08 8.67 -13.68
N VAL A 158 -20.03 7.85 -13.78
CA VAL A 158 -19.74 6.76 -12.83
C VAL A 158 -18.49 6.98 -11.97
N HIS A 159 -17.98 8.22 -11.93
CA HIS A 159 -16.79 8.52 -11.13
C HIS A 159 -17.12 8.62 -9.62
N ASP A 160 -16.11 8.47 -8.77
CA ASP A 160 -16.25 8.39 -7.30
C ASP A 160 -16.87 9.63 -6.63
N LEU A 161 -16.82 10.79 -7.31
CA LEU A 161 -17.37 12.06 -6.82
C LEU A 161 -18.75 12.39 -7.45
N SER A 162 -19.31 11.46 -8.22
CA SER A 162 -20.60 11.63 -8.88
C SER A 162 -21.74 11.75 -7.87
N GLU A 163 -22.85 12.35 -8.31
CA GLU A 163 -24.09 12.38 -7.51
C GLU A 163 -24.64 10.98 -7.25
N ALA A 164 -24.48 10.05 -8.19
CA ALA A 164 -24.88 8.65 -8.01
C ALA A 164 -24.14 7.99 -6.83
N ALA A 165 -22.81 8.14 -6.77
CA ALA A 165 -22.01 7.62 -5.66
C ALA A 165 -22.36 8.31 -4.33
N TYR A 166 -22.66 9.61 -4.37
CA TYR A 166 -23.06 10.35 -3.17
C TYR A 166 -24.40 9.86 -2.61
N ASN A 167 -25.40 9.68 -3.48
CA ASN A 167 -26.73 9.24 -3.09
C ASN A 167 -26.70 7.79 -2.59
N SER A 168 -25.97 6.90 -3.26
CA SER A 168 -25.84 5.51 -2.79
C SER A 168 -25.26 5.46 -1.38
N ILE A 169 -24.19 6.21 -1.09
CA ILE A 169 -23.56 6.19 0.24
C ILE A 169 -24.43 6.84 1.31
N LYS A 170 -25.26 7.81 0.93
CA LYS A 170 -26.16 8.50 1.85
C LYS A 170 -27.34 7.60 2.27
N GLU A 171 -27.84 6.79 1.35
CA GLU A 171 -28.98 5.89 1.56
C GLU A 171 -28.58 4.58 2.23
N ILE A 172 -27.30 4.17 2.13
CA ILE A 172 -26.83 2.91 2.67
C ILE A 172 -26.68 2.96 4.19
N GLU A 173 -27.45 2.11 4.86
CA GLU A 173 -27.18 1.66 6.22
C GLU A 173 -25.97 0.71 6.20
N VAL A 174 -24.98 0.98 7.04
CA VAL A 174 -23.71 0.24 7.04
C VAL A 174 -23.93 -1.12 7.71
N PRO A 175 -23.81 -2.26 6.99
CA PRO A 175 -23.91 -3.56 7.63
C PRO A 175 -22.67 -3.82 8.50
N GLU A 176 -22.90 -4.36 9.70
CA GLU A 176 -21.87 -4.64 10.71
C GLU A 176 -20.84 -5.69 10.26
N SER A 177 -21.21 -6.57 9.32
CA SER A 177 -20.32 -7.59 8.75
C SER A 177 -19.44 -7.09 7.60
N SER A 178 -19.55 -5.82 7.20
CA SER A 178 -18.74 -5.30 6.10
C SER A 178 -17.30 -5.03 6.56
N ALA A 179 -16.33 -5.22 5.66
CA ALA A 179 -14.95 -4.82 5.88
C ALA A 179 -14.81 -3.32 6.28
N TYR A 180 -15.77 -2.47 5.91
CA TYR A 180 -15.79 -1.09 6.38
C TYR A 180 -16.05 -0.99 7.89
N ALA A 181 -17.00 -1.78 8.42
CA ALA A 181 -17.35 -1.79 9.83
C ALA A 181 -16.17 -2.25 10.71
N GLU A 182 -15.39 -3.23 10.23
CA GLU A 182 -14.18 -3.71 10.90
C GLU A 182 -13.02 -2.68 10.89
N VAL A 183 -12.83 -1.95 9.78
CA VAL A 183 -11.78 -0.90 9.71
C VAL A 183 -12.19 0.38 10.44
N ALA A 184 -13.48 0.68 10.55
CA ALA A 184 -13.96 1.96 11.08
C ALA A 184 -13.45 2.28 12.51
N PRO A 185 -13.42 1.34 13.47
CA PRO A 185 -12.80 1.54 14.78
C PRO A 185 -11.31 1.91 14.72
N LEU A 186 -10.56 1.37 13.75
CA LEU A 186 -9.13 1.64 13.57
C LEU A 186 -8.86 3.07 13.07
N LEU A 187 -9.88 3.74 12.53
CA LEU A 187 -9.79 5.08 11.94
C LEU A 187 -10.19 6.20 12.92
N VAL A 188 -10.24 5.91 14.21
CA VAL A 188 -10.51 6.90 15.25
C VAL A 188 -9.20 7.58 15.66
N GLY A 189 -9.11 8.90 15.46
CA GLY A 189 -7.96 9.71 15.83
C GLY A 189 -7.02 10.06 14.67
N PRO A 190 -5.79 10.51 14.94
CA PRO A 190 -4.78 10.78 13.92
C PRO A 190 -4.11 9.49 13.45
N THR A 191 -4.35 9.10 12.20
CA THR A 191 -3.79 7.88 11.62
C THR A 191 -2.90 8.17 10.40
N ALA A 192 -1.88 7.34 10.25
CA ALA A 192 -1.00 7.24 9.10
C ALA A 192 -1.19 5.86 8.48
N ALA A 193 -0.94 5.76 7.18
CA ALA A 193 -0.93 4.51 6.46
C ALA A 193 0.43 4.25 5.85
N LEU A 194 0.90 3.01 6.02
CA LEU A 194 1.97 2.45 5.21
C LEU A 194 1.35 1.66 4.07
N VAL A 195 1.62 2.08 2.84
CA VAL A 195 0.99 1.55 1.64
C VAL A 195 1.99 0.74 0.86
N PHE A 196 1.62 -0.49 0.50
CA PHE A 196 2.39 -1.34 -0.39
C PHE A 196 1.60 -1.60 -1.68
N PRO A 197 2.24 -1.47 -2.85
CA PRO A 197 1.60 -1.71 -4.14
C PRO A 197 1.42 -3.21 -4.45
N ALA A 198 2.17 -4.09 -3.79
CA ALA A 198 2.05 -5.55 -3.91
C ALA A 198 2.16 -6.21 -2.53
N VAL A 199 1.50 -7.37 -2.37
CA VAL A 199 1.56 -8.15 -1.13
C VAL A 199 2.88 -8.94 -1.11
N SER A 200 3.87 -8.40 -0.41
CA SER A 200 5.15 -9.07 -0.22
C SER A 200 5.46 -9.21 1.28
N PRO A 201 5.31 -10.43 1.85
CA PRO A 201 5.61 -10.70 3.25
C PRO A 201 7.02 -10.29 3.69
N ALA A 202 8.01 -10.41 2.81
CA ALA A 202 9.39 -10.04 3.10
C ALA A 202 9.56 -8.52 3.34
N HIS A 203 8.95 -7.70 2.49
CA HIS A 203 8.94 -6.23 2.65
C HIS A 203 8.09 -5.80 3.85
N LEU A 204 6.98 -6.49 4.10
CA LEU A 204 6.14 -6.29 5.28
C LEU A 204 6.93 -6.59 6.57
N ALA A 205 7.62 -7.73 6.63
CA ALA A 205 8.45 -8.12 7.77
C ALA A 205 9.53 -7.07 8.04
N ALA A 206 10.24 -6.61 7.01
CA ALA A 206 11.25 -5.56 7.13
C ALA A 206 10.66 -4.24 7.65
N ALA A 207 9.47 -3.85 7.20
CA ALA A 207 8.77 -2.67 7.70
C ALA A 207 8.34 -2.83 9.16
N LEU A 208 7.83 -4.00 9.56
CA LEU A 208 7.45 -4.27 10.96
C LEU A 208 8.64 -4.27 11.90
N LYS A 209 9.81 -4.79 11.49
CA LYS A 209 11.05 -4.72 12.27
C LYS A 209 11.41 -3.27 12.66
N VAL A 210 11.08 -2.30 11.79
CA VAL A 210 11.34 -0.88 12.03
C VAL A 210 10.21 -0.21 12.81
N LEU A 211 8.94 -0.44 12.42
CA LEU A 211 7.81 0.34 12.94
C LEU A 211 7.20 -0.22 14.22
N ALA A 212 7.11 -1.55 14.33
CA ALA A 212 6.45 -2.22 15.44
C ALA A 212 7.21 -3.53 15.74
N PRO A 213 8.41 -3.43 16.35
CA PRO A 213 9.20 -4.61 16.65
C PRO A 213 8.43 -5.55 17.58
N GLY A 214 8.41 -6.83 17.23
CA GLY A 214 7.84 -7.89 18.05
C GLY A 214 8.78 -8.34 19.18
N PRO A 215 8.34 -9.30 20.02
CA PRO A 215 9.19 -9.93 21.01
C PRO A 215 10.44 -10.57 20.36
N ALA A 216 11.54 -10.60 21.11
CA ALA A 216 12.81 -11.16 20.62
C ALA A 216 12.64 -12.64 20.25
N GLY A 217 12.78 -12.97 18.96
CA GLY A 217 12.64 -14.34 18.44
C GLY A 217 11.66 -14.50 17.27
N SER A 218 10.83 -13.49 16.97
CA SER A 218 9.94 -13.51 15.80
C SER A 218 10.61 -12.95 14.53
N ALA A 219 10.02 -13.23 13.38
CA ALA A 219 10.39 -12.62 12.09
C ALA A 219 10.35 -11.07 12.10
N THR A 220 9.77 -10.45 13.14
CA THR A 220 9.63 -9.00 13.34
C THR A 220 10.55 -8.44 14.43
N ALA A 221 11.62 -9.16 14.78
CA ALA A 221 12.58 -8.72 15.80
C ALA A 221 13.26 -7.39 15.43
N PRO A 222 13.56 -6.52 16.43
CA PRO A 222 14.23 -5.25 16.18
C PRO A 222 15.57 -5.42 15.44
N PRO A 223 15.96 -4.47 14.58
CA PRO A 223 17.24 -4.52 13.87
C PRO A 223 18.42 -4.42 14.85
N ALA A 224 19.49 -5.17 14.61
CA ALA A 224 20.65 -5.16 15.50
C ALA A 224 21.37 -3.80 15.51
N ARG A 225 21.76 -3.32 16.71
CA ARG A 225 22.51 -2.05 16.94
C ARG A 225 23.75 -1.90 16.06
N LYS A 226 24.48 -2.99 15.84
CA LYS A 226 25.71 -2.99 15.04
C LYS A 226 25.43 -2.81 13.54
N LYS A 227 24.32 -3.37 13.05
CA LYS A 227 23.97 -3.35 11.62
C LYS A 227 23.33 -2.02 11.23
N ASN A 228 22.45 -1.49 12.10
CA ASN A 228 21.72 -0.25 11.86
C ASN A 228 21.88 0.72 13.04
N PRO A 229 22.96 1.52 13.09
CA PRO A 229 23.15 2.51 14.16
C PRO A 229 22.09 3.64 14.10
N GLY A 230 21.62 3.99 12.90
CA GLY A 230 20.62 5.05 12.69
C GLY A 230 19.26 4.80 13.34
N TYR A 231 18.88 3.53 13.51
CA TYR A 231 17.65 3.12 14.20
C TYR A 231 17.67 3.46 15.71
N TYR A 232 18.85 3.50 16.32
CA TYR A 232 19.02 3.80 17.75
C TYR A 232 19.35 5.27 18.02
N GLU A 233 19.25 6.12 17.00
CA GLU A 233 19.32 7.57 17.17
C GLU A 233 18.11 8.05 18.01
N PRO A 234 18.31 8.99 18.96
CA PRO A 234 17.22 9.49 19.81
C PRO A 234 16.05 10.07 19.01
N LEU A 235 16.30 10.70 17.87
CA LEU A 235 15.24 11.21 16.98
C LEU A 235 14.36 10.09 16.41
N CYS A 236 14.95 8.96 16.04
CA CYS A 236 14.21 7.82 15.52
C CYS A 236 13.43 7.12 16.64
N GLN A 237 14.08 6.83 17.77
CA GLN A 237 13.47 6.18 18.92
C GLN A 237 12.29 6.98 19.49
N ASN A 238 12.45 8.30 19.64
CA ASN A 238 11.38 9.19 20.11
C ASN A 238 10.20 9.23 19.12
N GLY A 239 10.48 9.15 17.82
CA GLY A 239 9.43 9.05 16.79
C GLY A 239 8.70 7.72 16.85
N LEU A 240 9.42 6.60 16.97
CA LEU A 240 8.85 5.25 17.04
C LEU A 240 8.00 5.04 18.28
N ALA A 241 8.40 5.58 19.43
CA ALA A 241 7.60 5.54 20.66
C ALA A 241 6.22 6.25 20.53
N LYS A 242 6.07 7.14 19.55
CA LYS A 242 4.83 7.88 19.25
C LYS A 242 3.99 7.23 18.14
N LEU A 243 4.51 6.17 17.50
CA LEU A 243 3.82 5.41 16.47
C LEU A 243 3.31 4.10 17.07
N LEU A 244 2.02 3.85 16.89
CA LEU A 244 1.38 2.61 17.33
C LEU A 244 0.76 1.92 16.12
N LEU A 245 1.14 0.67 15.88
CA LEU A 245 0.46 -0.16 14.89
C LEU A 245 -0.90 -0.56 15.45
N VAL A 246 -1.98 -0.24 14.73
CA VAL A 246 -3.36 -0.56 15.14
C VAL A 246 -3.87 -1.79 14.39
N GLY A 247 -3.47 -1.96 13.13
CA GLY A 247 -3.86 -3.09 12.31
C GLY A 247 -3.50 -2.88 10.84
N GLY A 248 -4.05 -3.72 9.97
CA GLY A 248 -3.83 -3.61 8.54
C GLY A 248 -4.98 -4.16 7.72
N ARG A 249 -5.04 -3.75 6.47
CA ARG A 249 -5.91 -4.31 5.44
C ARG A 249 -5.04 -5.05 4.45
N VAL A 250 -5.35 -6.32 4.21
CA VAL A 250 -4.68 -7.19 3.23
C VAL A 250 -5.75 -7.73 2.30
N GLU A 251 -5.67 -7.38 1.01
CA GLU A 251 -6.55 -7.88 -0.07
C GLU A 251 -8.06 -7.73 0.17
N GLY A 252 -8.45 -6.74 0.99
CA GLY A 252 -9.85 -6.47 1.33
C GLY A 252 -10.28 -7.00 2.70
N SER A 253 -9.50 -7.90 3.30
CA SER A 253 -9.70 -8.37 4.67
C SER A 253 -8.96 -7.50 5.68
N VAL A 254 -9.56 -7.35 6.86
CA VAL A 254 -8.99 -6.59 7.97
C VAL A 254 -8.25 -7.54 8.89
N PHE A 255 -7.05 -7.14 9.29
CA PHE A 255 -6.19 -7.90 10.18
C PHE A 255 -5.81 -7.03 11.38
N ASP A 256 -5.87 -7.63 12.56
CA ASP A 256 -5.31 -7.07 13.78
C ASP A 256 -3.77 -7.13 13.76
N VAL A 257 -3.12 -6.53 14.75
CA VAL A 257 -1.66 -6.50 14.92
C VAL A 257 -1.05 -7.91 14.85
N ASP A 258 -1.67 -8.90 15.48
CA ASP A 258 -1.17 -10.27 15.48
C ASP A 258 -1.38 -10.96 14.13
N GLY A 259 -2.48 -10.67 13.43
CA GLY A 259 -2.70 -11.11 12.06
C GLY A 259 -1.66 -10.53 11.09
N VAL A 260 -1.37 -9.23 11.20
CA VAL A 260 -0.33 -8.56 10.40
C VAL A 260 1.05 -9.14 10.69
N ARG A 261 1.36 -9.47 11.95
CA ARG A 261 2.61 -10.17 12.33
C ARG A 261 2.69 -11.58 11.74
N TRP A 262 1.58 -12.32 11.72
CA TRP A 262 1.52 -13.63 11.07
C TRP A 262 1.78 -13.55 9.57
N VAL A 263 1.18 -12.59 8.86
CA VAL A 263 1.44 -12.36 7.42
C VAL A 263 2.90 -11.99 7.18
N GLY A 264 3.53 -11.23 8.09
CA GLY A 264 4.97 -10.97 8.05
C GLY A 264 5.86 -12.17 8.42
N GLY A 265 5.31 -13.19 9.07
CA GLY A 265 6.02 -14.40 9.50
C GLY A 265 6.18 -15.46 8.39
N ILE A 266 5.22 -15.53 7.47
CA ILE A 266 5.40 -15.42 6.01
C ILE A 266 6.73 -15.83 5.33
N GLU A 267 7.46 -16.87 5.74
CA GLU A 267 8.73 -17.24 5.08
C GLU A 267 8.50 -17.69 3.63
N GLY A 268 9.31 -17.17 2.69
CA GLY A 268 9.25 -17.55 1.27
C GLY A 268 8.13 -16.90 0.45
N GLY A 269 7.29 -16.04 1.03
CA GLY A 269 6.23 -15.33 0.30
C GLY A 269 5.26 -16.27 -0.42
N MET A 270 4.98 -16.02 -1.70
CA MET A 270 4.09 -16.87 -2.50
C MET A 270 4.68 -18.26 -2.76
N GLU A 271 6.00 -18.39 -2.83
CA GLU A 271 6.65 -19.70 -2.97
C GLU A 271 6.55 -20.51 -1.68
N GLY A 272 6.65 -19.85 -0.52
CA GLY A 272 6.41 -20.49 0.78
C GLY A 272 4.98 -21.01 0.92
N LEU A 273 3.99 -20.21 0.52
CA LEU A 273 2.58 -20.64 0.51
C LEU A 273 2.33 -21.79 -0.47
N ARG A 274 2.94 -21.75 -1.65
CA ARG A 274 2.88 -22.86 -2.62
C ARG A 274 3.54 -24.12 -2.07
N ALA A 275 4.69 -24.00 -1.42
CA ALA A 275 5.37 -25.12 -0.77
C ALA A 275 4.53 -25.69 0.38
N GLN A 276 3.88 -24.85 1.18
CA GLN A 276 2.96 -25.29 2.23
C GLN A 276 1.74 -26.02 1.65
N LEU A 277 1.18 -25.54 0.53
CA LEU A 277 0.08 -26.20 -0.16
C LEU A 277 0.51 -27.54 -0.78
N ILE A 278 1.68 -27.59 -1.41
CA ILE A 278 2.28 -28.82 -1.92
C ILE A 278 2.54 -29.80 -0.75
N GLY A 279 3.04 -29.31 0.39
CA GLY A 279 3.27 -30.10 1.59
C GLY A 279 1.99 -30.66 2.20
N MET A 280 0.90 -29.87 2.25
CA MET A 280 -0.43 -30.34 2.69
C MET A 280 -1.00 -31.38 1.73
N LEU A 281 -0.80 -31.19 0.42
CA LEU A 281 -1.27 -32.14 -0.58
C LEU A 281 -0.45 -33.45 -0.53
N GLN A 282 0.86 -33.34 -0.36
CA GLN A 282 1.76 -34.48 -0.21
C GLN A 282 1.52 -35.22 1.11
N SER A 283 1.22 -34.52 2.20
CA SER A 283 0.91 -35.16 3.48
C SER A 283 -0.43 -35.90 3.45
N ALA A 284 -1.43 -35.39 2.73
CA ALA A 284 -2.67 -36.12 2.48
C ALA A 284 -2.43 -37.41 1.67
N GLY A 285 -1.58 -37.34 0.63
CA GLY A 285 -1.19 -38.50 -0.17
C GLY A 285 -0.38 -39.54 0.64
N LEU A 286 0.62 -39.08 1.39
CA LEU A 286 1.41 -39.92 2.31
C LEU A 286 0.54 -40.53 3.42
N GLY A 287 -0.46 -39.79 3.90
CA GLY A 287 -1.44 -40.28 4.87
C GLY A 287 -2.19 -41.49 4.32
N LEU A 288 -2.68 -41.43 3.07
CA LEU A 288 -3.38 -42.54 2.44
C LEU A 288 -2.47 -43.76 2.23
N THR A 289 -1.25 -43.56 1.76
CA THR A 289 -0.30 -44.68 1.58
C THR A 289 0.12 -45.27 2.92
N SER A 290 0.31 -44.44 3.95
CA SER A 290 0.63 -44.90 5.30
C SER A 290 -0.50 -45.71 5.92
N ALA A 291 -1.77 -45.35 5.64
CA ALA A 291 -2.93 -46.10 6.10
C ALA A 291 -3.04 -47.46 5.40
N LEU A 292 -2.76 -47.55 4.10
CA LEU A 292 -2.70 -48.85 3.39
C LEU A 292 -1.52 -49.70 3.85
N GLU A 293 -0.35 -49.09 4.03
CA GLU A 293 0.85 -49.79 4.50
C GLU A 293 0.72 -50.24 5.97
N ALA A 294 -0.06 -49.53 6.78
CA ALA A 294 -0.26 -49.84 8.19
C ALA A 294 -0.80 -51.25 8.42
N GLY A 295 -1.70 -51.74 7.56
CA GLY A 295 -2.20 -53.12 7.63
C GLY A 295 -1.11 -54.17 7.37
N GLY A 296 -0.21 -53.90 6.41
CA GLY A 296 0.95 -54.76 6.13
C GLY A 296 1.97 -54.74 7.27
N LYS A 297 2.29 -53.54 7.78
CA LYS A 297 3.18 -53.34 8.92
C LYS A 297 2.65 -53.97 10.20
N SER A 298 1.35 -53.88 10.49
CA SER A 298 0.78 -54.48 11.69
C SER A 298 0.85 -56.01 11.66
N VAL A 299 0.59 -56.62 10.50
CA VAL A 299 0.72 -58.08 10.33
C VAL A 299 2.19 -58.50 10.43
N TRP A 300 3.10 -57.76 9.80
CA TRP A 300 4.54 -58.03 9.90
C TRP A 300 5.05 -57.92 11.34
N LEU A 301 4.66 -56.88 12.08
CA LEU A 301 5.00 -56.71 13.50
C LEU A 301 4.44 -57.83 14.37
N ALA A 302 3.22 -58.31 14.08
CA ALA A 302 2.63 -59.45 14.80
C ALA A 302 3.39 -60.76 14.52
N LEU A 303 3.82 -60.99 13.28
CA LEU A 303 4.61 -62.16 12.90
C LEU A 303 6.02 -62.13 13.51
N GLU A 304 6.70 -60.97 13.48
CA GLU A 304 8.01 -60.82 14.10
C GLU A 304 7.91 -60.93 15.63
N GLY A 305 6.87 -60.37 16.25
CA GLY A 305 6.59 -60.54 17.67
C GLY A 305 6.41 -62.02 18.06
N ARG A 306 5.67 -62.80 17.26
CA ARG A 306 5.53 -64.26 17.47
C ARG A 306 6.84 -65.00 17.26
N LYS A 307 7.65 -64.59 16.29
CA LYS A 307 8.97 -65.19 16.03
C LYS A 307 9.91 -64.96 17.21
N VAL A 308 9.99 -63.74 17.74
CA VAL A 308 10.78 -63.41 18.93
C VAL A 308 10.33 -64.22 20.15
N GLN A 309 9.01 -64.37 20.38
CA GLN A 309 8.49 -65.21 21.46
C GLN A 309 8.92 -66.68 21.33
N LEU A 310 8.93 -67.24 20.12
CA LEU A 310 9.39 -68.61 19.89
C LEU A 310 10.91 -68.77 20.06
N GLU A 311 11.69 -67.74 19.72
CA GLU A 311 13.13 -67.70 19.97
C GLU A 311 13.44 -67.61 21.48
N GLU A 312 12.67 -66.84 22.24
CA GLU A 312 12.76 -66.75 23.71
C GLU A 312 12.34 -68.08 24.37
N GLU A 313 11.22 -68.69 23.96
CA GLU A 313 10.78 -70.00 24.46
C GLU A 313 11.75 -71.15 24.12
N GLN A 314 12.44 -71.09 22.98
CA GLN A 314 13.51 -72.03 22.65
C GLN A 314 14.80 -71.75 23.43
N GLY A 315 15.08 -70.48 23.75
CA GLY A 315 16.17 -70.08 24.63
C GLY A 315 15.99 -70.68 26.02
N ASP A 316 14.82 -70.52 26.64
CA ASP A 316 14.53 -71.04 27.99
C ASP A 316 14.61 -72.58 28.06
N LYS A 317 14.08 -73.29 27.06
CA LYS A 317 14.17 -74.76 27.01
C LYS A 317 15.61 -75.28 26.88
N LYS A 318 16.53 -74.47 26.36
CA LYS A 318 17.95 -74.82 26.22
C LYS A 318 18.73 -74.60 27.53
N TRP A 319 18.25 -73.73 28.42
CA TRP A 319 18.81 -73.53 29.76
C TRP A 319 18.28 -74.53 30.78
N GLU A 320 17.04 -75.04 30.62
CA GLU A 320 16.49 -76.13 31.45
C GLU A 320 17.04 -77.53 31.10
N SER A 321 17.79 -77.66 30.00
CA SER A 321 18.37 -78.93 29.53
C SER A 321 19.90 -79.01 29.62
N SER A 322 20.53 -78.05 30.31
CA SER A 322 21.95 -78.09 30.73
C SER A 322 22.06 -78.13 32.25
#